data_AF-A0A2E9LHS6-F1
#
_entry.id   AF-A0A2E9LHS6-F1
#
_cell.length_a   1.000
_cell.length_b   1.000
_cell.length_c   1.000
_cell.angle_alpha   90.00
_cell.angle_beta   90.00
_cell.angle_gamma   90.00
#
_symmetry.space_group_name_H-M   'P 1'
#
loop_
_entity.id
_entity.type
_entity.pdbx_description
1 polymer ?
#
loop_
_entity_poly.entity_id
_entity_poly.type
_entity_poly.pdbx_seq_one_letter_code
_entity_poly.pdbx_strand_id
1 'polypeptide(L)'
;MSQTSRRAELKWRLFQERGNTCDYCGKDGATDMHEWLIKRSAVPKGKQQLKIFDERNCALLHHTCHLGEGQTKAMKEKLASVFIDRYGRGQLLEFVTGLELRDPSHAQFLVGA
;
A
#
# COMPACT_ATOMS: atom_id res chain seq x y z
N MET A 1 13.59 -16.04 1.65
CA MET A 1 13.73 -14.56 1.75
C MET A 1 12.95 -14.05 2.94
N SER A 2 13.56 -13.23 3.81
CA SER A 2 12.92 -12.67 5.00
C SER A 2 11.89 -11.58 4.66
N GLN A 3 11.03 -11.21 5.61
CA GLN A 3 10.12 -10.06 5.46
C GLN A 3 10.89 -8.76 5.22
N THR A 4 11.94 -8.54 6.01
CA THR A 4 12.80 -7.35 5.89
C THR A 4 13.42 -7.25 4.51
N SER A 5 13.92 -8.36 3.95
CA SER A 5 14.53 -8.39 2.61
C SER A 5 13.50 -8.08 1.52
N ARG A 6 12.31 -8.70 1.55
CA ARG A 6 11.23 -8.42 0.57
C ARG A 6 10.79 -6.96 0.62
N ARG A 7 10.66 -6.41 1.82
CA ARG A 7 10.25 -5.03 2.02
C ARG A 7 11.32 -4.05 1.52
N ALA A 8 12.59 -4.33 1.77
CA ALA A 8 13.69 -3.51 1.27
C ALA A 8 13.80 -3.55 -0.26
N GLU A 9 13.69 -4.74 -0.86
CA GLU A 9 13.70 -4.94 -2.31
C GLU A 9 12.54 -4.21 -3.00
N LEU A 10 11.31 -4.37 -2.47
CA LEU A 10 10.16 -3.64 -2.98
C LEU A 10 10.35 -2.13 -2.87
N LYS A 11 10.78 -1.63 -1.70
CA LYS A 11 11.00 -0.20 -1.49
C LYS A 11 12.01 0.36 -2.51
N TRP A 12 13.14 -0.33 -2.69
CA TRP A 12 14.15 0.07 -3.66
C TRP A 12 13.59 0.10 -5.09
N ARG A 13 12.88 -0.96 -5.50
CA ARG A 13 12.22 -1.03 -6.82
C ARG A 13 11.26 0.12 -7.04
N LEU A 14 10.39 0.41 -6.07
CA LEU A 14 9.42 1.51 -6.16
C LEU A 14 10.09 2.87 -6.30
N PHE A 15 11.21 3.11 -5.62
CA PHE A 15 11.97 4.35 -5.79
C PHE A 15 12.60 4.49 -7.17
N GLN A 16 13.01 3.38 -7.81
CA GLN A 16 13.53 3.41 -9.17
C GLN A 16 12.42 3.65 -10.20
N GLU A 17 11.27 2.99 -10.03
CA GLU A 17 10.16 3.05 -10.99
C GLU A 17 9.33 4.33 -10.88
N ARG A 18 9.09 4.83 -9.66
CA ARG A 18 8.20 5.97 -9.38
C ARG A 18 8.93 7.25 -8.98
N GLY A 19 10.26 7.19 -8.83
CA GLY A 19 11.04 8.26 -8.22
C GLY A 19 10.80 8.37 -6.71
N ASN A 20 11.16 9.52 -6.14
CA ASN A 20 11.01 9.81 -4.71
C ASN A 20 9.82 10.74 -4.41
N THR A 21 8.80 10.78 -5.27
CA THR A 21 7.59 11.57 -5.05
C THR A 21 6.72 10.93 -3.98
N CYS A 22 6.26 11.72 -3.00
CA CYS A 22 5.35 11.28 -1.96
C CYS A 22 3.95 11.08 -2.52
N ASP A 23 3.43 9.86 -2.43
CA ASP A 23 2.10 9.48 -2.93
C ASP A 23 0.96 10.25 -2.24
N TYR A 24 1.21 10.80 -1.04
CA TYR A 24 0.20 11.60 -0.33
C TYR A 24 0.22 13.08 -0.71
N CYS A 25 1.38 13.74 -0.66
CA CYS A 25 1.44 15.19 -0.85
C CYS A 25 1.92 15.63 -2.25
N GLY A 26 2.38 14.69 -3.08
CA GLY A 26 2.84 14.93 -4.45
C GLY A 26 4.20 15.62 -4.56
N LYS A 27 4.91 15.83 -3.44
CA LYS A 27 6.24 16.47 -3.43
C LYS A 27 7.36 15.42 -3.35
N ASP A 28 8.51 15.74 -3.92
CA ASP A 28 9.70 14.88 -3.87
C ASP A 28 10.32 14.79 -2.47
N GLY A 29 11.14 13.77 -2.26
CA GLY A 29 11.84 13.51 -1.00
C GLY A 29 11.18 12.46 -0.12
N ALA A 30 10.30 11.61 -0.65
CA ALA A 30 9.80 10.44 0.05
C ALA A 30 10.96 9.56 0.51
N THR A 31 10.87 9.04 1.73
CA THR A 31 11.89 8.18 2.35
C THR A 31 11.27 6.90 2.91
N ASP A 32 9.97 6.89 3.15
CA ASP A 32 9.26 5.80 3.82
C ASP A 32 8.41 5.03 2.81
N MET A 33 8.12 3.77 3.14
CA MET A 33 7.16 2.95 2.42
C MET A 33 6.06 2.54 3.39
N HIS A 34 4.80 2.65 3.01
CA HIS A 34 3.66 2.46 3.90
C HIS A 34 2.65 1.49 3.30
N GLU A 35 2.26 0.46 4.05
CA GLU A 35 1.17 -0.46 3.67
C GLU A 35 -0.21 0.20 3.91
N TRP A 36 -0.78 0.81 2.87
CA TRP A 36 -1.91 1.73 3.01
C TRP A 36 -3.29 1.06 2.93
N LEU A 37 -3.41 -0.04 2.17
CA LEU A 37 -4.68 -0.67 1.82
C LEU A 37 -4.98 -1.87 2.75
N ILE A 38 -4.12 -2.89 2.75
CA ILE A 38 -4.22 -4.10 3.57
C ILE A 38 -3.06 -4.18 4.57
N LYS A 39 -3.39 -4.31 5.85
CA LYS A 39 -2.43 -4.57 6.93
C LYS A 39 -2.20 -6.05 7.13
N ARG A 40 -1.03 -6.40 7.66
CA ARG A 40 -0.63 -7.78 7.99
C ARG A 40 -1.65 -8.54 8.85
N SER A 41 -2.35 -7.85 9.75
CA SER A 41 -3.37 -8.44 10.63
C SER A 41 -4.59 -8.97 9.89
N ALA A 42 -4.91 -8.39 8.72
CA ALA A 42 -6.06 -8.78 7.90
C ALA A 42 -5.82 -10.08 7.11
N VAL A 43 -4.57 -10.56 7.03
CA VAL A 43 -4.18 -11.73 6.24
C VAL A 43 -3.91 -12.95 7.14
N PRO A 44 -4.31 -14.17 6.75
CA PRO A 44 -3.94 -15.42 7.44
C PRO A 44 -2.44 -15.51 7.74
N LYS A 45 -2.07 -16.06 8.91
CA LYS A 45 -0.66 -16.20 9.30
C LYS A 45 0.08 -17.13 8.31
N GLY A 46 1.39 -16.93 8.16
CA GLY A 46 2.24 -17.76 7.33
C GLY A 46 2.70 -17.04 6.06
N LYS A 47 2.92 -17.80 4.99
CA LYS A 47 3.48 -17.30 3.71
C LYS A 47 2.60 -16.23 3.06
N GLN A 48 1.28 -16.25 3.31
CA GLN A 48 0.33 -15.29 2.76
C GLN A 48 0.62 -13.85 3.22
N GLN A 49 1.11 -13.66 4.45
CA GLN A 49 1.48 -12.33 4.95
C GLN A 49 2.64 -11.69 4.18
N LEU A 50 3.41 -12.47 3.42
CA LEU A 50 4.47 -11.94 2.56
C LEU A 50 3.92 -11.31 1.28
N LYS A 51 2.69 -11.66 0.87
CA LYS A 51 2.04 -11.13 -0.33
C LYS A 51 1.55 -9.70 -0.18
N ILE A 52 1.50 -9.15 1.04
CA ILE A 52 1.09 -7.76 1.28
C ILE A 52 2.17 -6.76 0.85
N PHE A 53 3.42 -7.21 0.72
CA PHE A 53 4.51 -6.43 0.15
C PHE A 53 4.37 -6.46 -1.37
N ASP A 54 3.44 -5.65 -1.84
CA ASP A 54 3.07 -5.51 -3.23
C ASP A 54 2.97 -4.02 -3.55
N GLU A 55 3.36 -3.65 -4.76
CA GLU A 55 3.35 -2.26 -5.20
C GLU A 55 1.96 -1.61 -5.14
N ARG A 56 0.88 -2.39 -5.28
CA ARG A 56 -0.52 -1.95 -5.16
C ARG A 56 -0.92 -1.62 -3.71
N ASN A 57 -0.18 -2.13 -2.74
CA ASN A 57 -0.42 -1.91 -1.31
C ASN A 57 0.60 -0.97 -0.65
N CYS A 58 1.69 -0.63 -1.36
CA CYS A 58 2.81 0.13 -0.79
C CYS A 58 2.92 1.54 -1.40
N ALA A 59 2.67 2.54 -0.55
CA ALA A 59 2.83 3.96 -0.86
C ALA A 59 4.20 4.49 -0.42
N LEU A 60 4.83 5.33 -1.24
CA LEU A 60 6.03 6.07 -0.89
C LEU A 60 5.64 7.38 -0.20
N LEU A 61 6.16 7.65 0.99
CA LEU A 61 5.78 8.82 1.79
C LEU A 61 7.01 9.56 2.33
N HIS A 62 6.86 10.87 2.55
CA HIS A 62 7.73 11.57 3.52
C HIS A 62 7.54 10.96 4.90
N HIS A 63 8.62 10.93 5.68
CA HIS A 63 8.55 10.48 7.07
C HIS A 63 7.50 11.25 7.88
N THR A 64 7.38 12.57 7.67
CA THR A 64 6.38 13.42 8.33
C THR A 64 4.94 13.10 7.92
N CYS A 65 4.67 12.88 6.63
CA CYS A 65 3.35 12.44 6.15
C CYS A 65 3.01 11.04 6.69
N HIS A 66 4.00 10.15 6.77
CA HIS A 66 3.80 8.81 7.31
C HIS A 66 3.43 8.84 8.80
N LEU A 67 4.15 9.62 9.61
CA LEU A 67 3.88 9.72 11.05
C LEU A 67 2.60 10.51 11.37
N GLY A 68 2.35 11.62 10.66
CA GLY A 68 1.20 12.49 10.92
C GLY A 68 -0.12 11.94 10.37
N GLU A 69 -0.08 11.33 9.18
CA GLU A 69 -1.28 11.01 8.41
C GLU A 69 -1.42 9.52 8.08
N GLY A 70 -0.37 8.70 8.29
CA GLY A 70 -0.34 7.31 7.82
C GLY A 70 -1.41 6.37 8.40
N GLN A 71 -2.25 6.83 9.32
CA GLN A 71 -3.37 6.06 9.87
C GLN A 71 -4.73 6.77 9.71
N THR A 72 -4.77 7.95 9.08
CA THR A 72 -5.99 8.75 8.97
C THR A 72 -6.87 8.25 7.82
N LYS A 73 -8.19 8.45 7.97
CA LYS A 73 -9.16 8.16 6.89
C LYS A 73 -8.84 8.99 5.64
N ALA A 74 -8.45 10.25 5.83
CA ALA A 74 -8.09 11.17 4.76
C ALA A 74 -6.89 10.68 3.94
N MET A 75 -5.83 10.18 4.58
CA MET A 75 -4.71 9.53 3.88
C MET A 75 -5.19 8.35 3.05
N LYS A 76 -6.01 7.47 3.64
CA LYS A 76 -6.52 6.27 2.95
C LYS A 76 -7.37 6.63 1.74
N GLU A 77 -8.25 7.62 1.84
CA GLU A 77 -9.07 8.12 0.73
C GLU A 77 -8.22 8.76 -0.37
N LYS A 78 -7.22 9.56 0.01
CA LYS A 78 -6.31 10.20 -0.96
C LYS A 78 -5.45 9.17 -1.69
N LEU A 79 -4.86 8.22 -0.95
CA LEU A 79 -4.10 7.13 -1.55
C LEU A 79 -4.99 6.23 -2.41
N ALA A 80 -6.26 6.02 -2.05
CA ALA A 80 -7.19 5.30 -2.91
C ALA A 80 -7.31 5.97 -4.29
N SER A 81 -7.51 7.30 -4.36
CA SER A 81 -7.53 8.02 -5.64
C SER A 81 -6.23 7.82 -6.42
N VAL A 82 -5.09 8.07 -5.80
CA VAL A 82 -3.77 7.95 -6.44
C VAL A 82 -3.52 6.55 -7.00
N PHE A 83 -3.89 5.52 -6.24
CA PHE A 83 -3.65 4.14 -6.63
C PHE A 83 -4.68 3.61 -7.63
N ILE A 84 -5.92 4.10 -7.59
CA ILE A 84 -6.91 3.84 -8.63
C ILE A 84 -6.44 4.44 -9.96
N ASP A 85 -5.94 5.67 -9.95
CA ASP A 85 -5.41 6.30 -11.16
C ASP A 85 -4.16 5.55 -11.69
N ARG A 86 -3.31 5.04 -10.79
CA ARG A 86 -2.07 4.34 -11.16
C ARG A 86 -2.29 2.93 -11.68
N TYR A 87 -3.14 2.14 -11.03
CA TYR A 87 -3.27 0.70 -11.29
C TYR A 87 -4.62 0.31 -11.90
N GLY A 88 -5.60 1.19 -11.81
CA GLY A 88 -6.99 0.85 -12.06
C GLY A 88 -7.60 0.06 -10.90
N ARG A 89 -8.88 0.31 -10.69
CA ARG A 89 -9.68 -0.34 -9.64
C ARG A 89 -9.68 -1.87 -9.74
N GLY A 90 -9.72 -2.42 -10.96
CA GLY A 90 -9.73 -3.86 -11.19
C GLY A 90 -8.50 -4.57 -10.64
N GLN A 91 -7.30 -4.04 -10.89
CA GLN A 91 -6.05 -4.64 -10.39
C GLN A 91 -5.94 -4.57 -8.87
N LEU A 92 -6.45 -3.50 -8.25
CA LEU A 92 -6.49 -3.38 -6.79
C LEU A 92 -7.45 -4.42 -6.18
N LEU A 93 -8.61 -4.64 -6.79
CA LEU A 93 -9.56 -5.68 -6.35
C LEU A 93 -8.99 -7.08 -6.54
N GLU A 94 -8.37 -7.37 -7.69
CA GLU A 94 -7.70 -8.65 -7.95
C GLU A 94 -6.60 -8.92 -6.93
N PHE A 95 -5.78 -7.91 -6.62
CA PHE A 95 -4.77 -8.02 -5.57
C PHE A 95 -5.39 -8.40 -4.22
N VAL A 96 -6.42 -7.67 -3.78
CA VAL A 96 -7.02 -7.89 -2.47
C VAL A 96 -7.73 -9.23 -2.37
N THR A 97 -8.47 -9.62 -3.40
CA THR A 97 -9.15 -10.92 -3.46
C THR A 97 -8.15 -12.08 -3.42
N GLY A 98 -7.00 -11.95 -4.10
CA GLY A 98 -5.90 -12.92 -4.06
C GLY A 98 -5.19 -13.05 -2.71
N LEU A 99 -5.43 -12.15 -1.74
CA LEU A 99 -4.86 -12.22 -0.40
C LEU A 99 -5.62 -13.15 0.56
N GLU A 100 -6.84 -13.57 0.23
CA GLU A 100 -7.68 -14.44 1.08
C GLU A 100 -7.84 -13.86 2.49
N LEU A 101 -8.33 -12.62 2.57
CA LEU A 101 -8.46 -11.88 3.82
C LEU A 101 -9.32 -12.62 4.85
N ARG A 102 -8.99 -12.46 6.14
CA ARG A 102 -9.81 -12.96 7.25
C ARG A 102 -11.15 -12.24 7.34
N ASP A 103 -11.17 -10.98 6.93
CA ASP A 103 -12.34 -10.12 6.92
C ASP A 103 -12.34 -9.28 5.62
N PRO A 104 -13.26 -9.54 4.69
CA PRO A 104 -13.39 -8.80 3.42
C PRO A 104 -13.70 -7.32 3.59
N SER A 105 -14.19 -6.88 4.76
CA SER A 105 -14.54 -5.47 5.04
C SER A 105 -13.38 -4.50 4.80
N HIS A 106 -12.14 -4.97 4.98
CA HIS A 106 -10.92 -4.18 4.75
C HIS A 106 -10.81 -3.62 3.33
N ALA A 107 -11.49 -4.23 2.37
CA ALA A 107 -11.47 -3.87 0.95
C ALA A 107 -12.72 -3.09 0.49
N GLN A 108 -13.74 -2.93 1.34
CA GLN A 108 -15.06 -2.42 0.92
C GLN A 108 -15.00 -1.06 0.23
N PHE A 109 -14.07 -0.20 0.62
CA PHE A 109 -13.90 1.12 0.01
C PHE A 109 -13.40 1.06 -1.46
N LEU A 110 -12.85 -0.08 -1.90
CA LEU A 110 -12.56 -0.34 -3.32
C LEU A 110 -13.76 -0.91 -4.07
N VAL A 111 -14.77 -1.46 -3.38
CA VAL A 111 -15.97 -2.07 -3.98
C VAL A 111 -17.07 -1.03 -4.23
N GLY A 112 -16.93 0.15 -3.64
CA GLY A 112 -17.86 1.26 -3.83
C GLY A 112 -19.07 1.09 -2.93
N ALA A 113 -19.55 2.20 -2.38
CA ALA A 113 -20.87 2.27 -1.76
C ALA A 113 -21.96 2.03 -2.80
#